data_AF-A0A259IG51-F1
#
_entry.id   AF-A0A259IG51-F1
#
_cell.length_a   1.000
_cell.length_b   1.000
_cell.length_c   1.000
_cell.angle_alpha   90.00
_cell.angle_beta   90.00
_cell.angle_gamma   90.00
#
_symmetry.space_group_name_H-M   'P 1'
#
loop_
_entity.id
_entity.type
_entity.pdbx_description
1 polymer ?
#
loop_
_entity_poly.entity_id
_entity_poly.type
_entity_poly.pdbx_seq_one_letter_code
_entity_poly.pdbx_strand_id
1 'polypeptide(L)'
;MYAFFNSSGNEDSVRQLLQSVSQDLNLPHKELAITYCGPSSVNKSDISRLKPEELASYIWTTRYSDESILVKLPVDLPSDQLFIQKYQSSYLGCLPKKAKRISLRNIAAQCKKIKSMEKYCKHFSLSLFVNKSTVKVDPLAAQEIDGIFSLQAKTNKPAYRLIEERIHQLREELFMAQNPFIRNF
;
A
#
# COMPACT_ATOMS: atom_id res chain seq x y z
N MET A 1 0.87 -11.90 -13.25
CA MET A 1 -0.10 -11.03 -12.56
C MET A 1 -0.02 -11.25 -11.06
N TYR A 2 -0.58 -10.35 -10.26
CA TYR A 2 -0.96 -10.67 -8.88
C TYR A 2 -2.45 -10.39 -8.68
N ALA A 3 -3.15 -11.28 -7.98
CA ALA A 3 -4.57 -11.14 -7.64
C ALA A 3 -4.72 -11.02 -6.13
N PHE A 4 -5.54 -10.08 -5.68
CA PHE A 4 -5.84 -9.85 -4.28
C PHE A 4 -7.16 -10.49 -3.92
N PHE A 5 -7.14 -11.25 -2.83
CA PHE A 5 -8.34 -11.84 -2.25
C PHE A 5 -8.46 -11.47 -0.78
N ASN A 6 -9.67 -11.43 -0.26
CA ASN A 6 -9.91 -11.20 1.17
C ASN A 6 -9.28 -12.34 1.99
N SER A 7 -8.57 -12.00 3.07
CA SER A 7 -7.93 -12.96 3.98
C SER A 7 -8.83 -13.42 5.14
N SER A 8 -10.12 -13.05 5.14
CA SER A 8 -11.03 -13.19 6.29
C SER A 8 -11.31 -14.61 6.83
N GLY A 9 -10.73 -15.68 6.28
CA GLY A 9 -11.01 -17.05 6.71
C GLY A 9 -9.73 -17.81 7.06
N ASN A 10 -9.81 -18.61 8.13
CA ASN A 10 -8.92 -19.70 8.54
C ASN A 10 -8.07 -20.31 7.39
N GLU A 11 -6.88 -20.88 7.69
CA GLU A 11 -5.99 -21.52 6.71
C GLU A 11 -6.71 -22.47 5.73
N ASP A 12 -7.76 -23.15 6.18
CA ASP A 12 -8.60 -24.03 5.35
C ASP A 12 -9.33 -23.28 4.23
N SER A 13 -9.87 -22.08 4.51
CA SER A 13 -10.51 -21.22 3.51
C SER A 13 -9.51 -20.74 2.47
N VAL A 14 -8.28 -20.43 2.89
CA VAL A 14 -7.18 -20.06 1.99
C VAL A 14 -6.82 -21.24 1.08
N ARG A 15 -6.70 -22.45 1.63
CA ARG A 15 -6.43 -23.67 0.85
C ARG A 15 -7.53 -23.95 -0.17
N GLN A 16 -8.80 -23.84 0.22
CA GLN A 16 -9.93 -24.03 -0.69
C GLN A 16 -9.93 -23.01 -1.83
N LEU A 17 -9.67 -21.73 -1.53
CA LEU A 17 -9.54 -20.68 -2.54
C LEU A 17 -8.44 -21.02 -3.55
N LEU A 18 -7.26 -21.44 -3.08
CA LEU A 18 -6.13 -21.78 -3.96
C LEU A 18 -6.41 -23.01 -4.81
N GLN A 19 -7.07 -24.02 -4.26
CA GLN A 19 -7.51 -25.18 -5.03
C GLN A 19 -8.47 -24.77 -6.15
N SER A 20 -9.44 -23.90 -5.86
CA SER A 20 -10.35 -23.35 -6.88
C SER A 20 -9.58 -22.58 -7.95
N VAL A 21 -8.69 -21.66 -7.56
CA VAL A 21 -7.89 -20.86 -8.51
C VAL A 21 -6.98 -21.75 -9.37
N SER A 22 -6.39 -22.78 -8.77
CA SER A 22 -5.54 -23.76 -9.45
C SER A 22 -6.32 -24.55 -10.50
N GLN A 23 -7.51 -25.04 -10.15
CA GLN A 23 -8.40 -25.76 -11.07
C GLN A 23 -8.83 -24.87 -12.23
N ASP A 24 -9.20 -23.62 -11.95
CA ASP A 24 -9.71 -22.69 -12.95
C ASP A 24 -8.68 -22.29 -14.00
N LEU A 25 -7.43 -22.17 -13.57
CA LEU A 25 -6.33 -21.82 -14.44
C LEU A 25 -5.68 -23.05 -15.08
N ASN A 26 -6.18 -24.26 -14.80
CA ASN A 26 -5.55 -25.53 -15.19
C ASN A 26 -4.05 -25.58 -14.81
N LEU A 27 -3.73 -25.08 -13.62
CA LEU A 27 -2.37 -25.03 -13.09
C LEU A 27 -2.18 -26.05 -11.97
N PRO A 28 -0.96 -26.57 -11.77
CA PRO A 28 -0.64 -27.30 -10.55
C PRO A 28 -0.61 -26.33 -9.37
N HIS A 29 -1.22 -26.72 -8.25
CA HIS A 29 -1.30 -25.90 -7.03
C HIS A 29 0.07 -25.44 -6.50
N LYS A 30 1.13 -26.19 -6.82
CA LYS A 30 2.52 -25.87 -6.45
C LYS A 30 3.07 -24.62 -7.17
N GLU A 31 2.42 -24.14 -8.22
CA GLU A 31 2.86 -22.97 -8.99
C GLU A 31 2.25 -21.65 -8.49
N LEU A 32 1.24 -21.70 -7.61
CA LEU A 32 0.62 -20.54 -7.02
C LEU A 32 1.41 -20.08 -5.78
N ALA A 33 2.22 -19.03 -5.95
CA ALA A 33 2.92 -18.40 -4.83
C ALA A 33 2.00 -17.40 -4.11
N ILE A 34 2.09 -17.37 -2.79
CA ILE A 34 1.18 -16.60 -1.93
C ILE A 34 1.98 -15.65 -1.06
N THR A 35 1.45 -14.44 -0.86
CA THR A 35 1.96 -13.49 0.11
C THR A 35 0.80 -12.97 0.96
N TYR A 36 0.90 -13.15 2.28
CA TYR A 36 -0.06 -12.56 3.22
C TYR A 36 0.20 -11.06 3.34
N CYS A 37 -0.84 -10.28 3.11
CA CYS A 37 -0.83 -8.83 3.21
C CYS A 37 -1.54 -8.44 4.51
N GLY A 38 -0.76 -8.12 5.53
CA GLY A 38 -1.28 -7.66 6.82
C GLY A 38 -0.46 -6.51 7.41
N PRO A 39 -0.87 -5.95 8.57
CA PRO A 39 -0.20 -4.82 9.21
C PRO A 39 1.30 -5.07 9.49
N SER A 40 1.67 -6.31 9.76
CA SER A 40 3.06 -6.75 9.98
C SER A 40 3.96 -6.61 8.74
N SER A 41 3.38 -6.66 7.53
CA SER A 41 4.12 -6.52 6.27
C SER A 41 4.65 -5.09 6.02
N VAL A 42 4.15 -4.11 6.77
CA VAL A 42 4.45 -2.67 6.63
C VAL A 42 5.82 -2.29 7.21
N ASN A 43 6.45 -3.14 8.03
CA ASN A 43 7.63 -2.76 8.81
C ASN A 43 8.98 -2.95 8.12
N LYS A 44 9.02 -3.15 6.79
CA LYS A 44 10.28 -3.35 6.06
C LYS A 44 11.01 -2.02 5.85
N SER A 45 12.22 -1.93 6.40
CA SER A 45 13.01 -0.70 6.51
C SER A 45 13.48 -0.13 5.17
N ASP A 46 13.65 -0.95 4.13
CA ASP A 46 14.18 -0.51 2.85
C ASP A 46 13.32 -0.94 1.64
N ILE A 47 12.46 -0.02 1.18
CA ILE A 47 11.59 -0.20 0.01
C ILE A 47 12.40 -0.49 -1.27
N SER A 48 13.64 -0.02 -1.35
CA SER A 48 14.47 -0.19 -2.56
C SER A 48 14.80 -1.66 -2.84
N ARG A 49 14.91 -2.47 -1.77
CA ARG A 49 15.27 -3.89 -1.79
C ARG A 49 14.08 -4.83 -2.00
N LEU A 50 12.86 -4.32 -1.82
CA LEU A 50 11.66 -5.14 -1.93
C LEU A 50 11.47 -5.70 -3.34
N LYS A 51 10.98 -6.94 -3.37
CA LYS A 51 10.49 -7.63 -4.57
C LYS A 51 9.12 -7.08 -4.98
N PRO A 52 8.69 -7.29 -6.24
CA PRO A 52 7.40 -6.78 -6.72
C PRO A 52 6.19 -7.21 -5.87
N GLU A 53 6.14 -8.46 -5.39
CA GLU A 53 5.10 -8.98 -4.51
C GLU A 53 5.07 -8.29 -3.14
N GLU A 54 6.24 -7.99 -2.58
CA GLU A 54 6.37 -7.27 -1.31
C GLU A 54 5.98 -5.80 -1.47
N LEU A 55 6.33 -5.18 -2.60
CA LEU A 55 5.89 -3.84 -2.95
C LEU A 55 4.37 -3.79 -3.13
N ALA A 56 3.79 -4.75 -3.84
CA ALA A 56 2.34 -4.85 -4.04
C ALA A 56 1.60 -5.00 -2.71
N SER A 57 2.06 -5.93 -1.85
CA SER A 57 1.55 -6.11 -0.49
C SER A 57 1.65 -4.84 0.35
N TYR A 58 2.79 -4.15 0.29
CA TYR A 58 3.02 -2.91 1.04
C TYR A 58 2.07 -1.79 0.60
N ILE A 59 1.91 -1.60 -0.71
CA ILE A 59 1.01 -0.56 -1.24
C ILE A 59 -0.43 -0.90 -0.89
N TRP A 60 -0.85 -2.15 -1.05
CA TRP A 60 -2.20 -2.61 -0.76
C TRP A 60 -2.59 -2.34 0.71
N THR A 61 -1.79 -2.87 1.64
CA THR A 61 -2.02 -2.68 3.09
C THR A 61 -1.94 -1.21 3.50
N THR A 62 -1.18 -0.37 2.79
CA THR A 62 -1.11 1.06 3.09
C THR A 62 -2.31 1.82 2.57
N ARG A 63 -2.84 1.48 1.40
CA ARG A 63 -3.98 2.18 0.80
C ARG A 63 -5.32 1.75 1.38
N TYR A 64 -5.46 0.46 1.69
CA TYR A 64 -6.76 -0.13 2.00
C TYR A 64 -6.88 -0.57 3.45
N SER A 65 -5.75 -0.82 4.14
CA SER A 65 -5.73 -1.30 5.54
C SER A 65 -6.49 -2.62 5.78
N ASP A 66 -6.83 -3.34 4.72
CA ASP A 66 -7.54 -4.62 4.78
C ASP A 66 -6.53 -5.78 4.75
N GLU A 67 -6.81 -6.81 5.55
CA GLU A 67 -6.07 -8.07 5.45
C GLU A 67 -6.45 -8.80 4.16
N SER A 68 -5.45 -9.11 3.37
CA SER A 68 -5.65 -9.76 2.08
C SER A 68 -4.58 -10.78 1.80
N ILE A 69 -4.86 -11.62 0.81
CA ILE A 69 -3.93 -12.60 0.28
C ILE A 69 -3.60 -12.20 -1.15
N LEU A 70 -2.31 -12.08 -1.41
CA LEU A 70 -1.78 -11.85 -2.75
C LEU A 70 -1.40 -13.19 -3.37
N VAL A 71 -2.08 -13.57 -4.45
CA VAL A 71 -1.77 -14.77 -5.22
C VAL A 71 -1.04 -14.36 -6.50
N LYS A 72 0.15 -14.91 -6.72
CA LYS A 72 0.90 -14.73 -7.97
C LYS A 72 0.36 -15.68 -9.03
N LEU A 73 -0.15 -15.12 -10.12
CA LEU A 73 -0.63 -15.89 -11.26
C LEU A 73 0.42 -15.90 -12.39
N PRO A 74 0.66 -17.04 -13.06
CA PRO A 74 1.69 -17.15 -14.10
C PRO A 74 1.33 -16.37 -15.38
N VAL A 75 0.03 -16.26 -15.66
CA VAL A 75 -0.57 -15.53 -16.78
C VAL A 75 -1.31 -14.29 -16.29
N ASP A 76 -1.45 -13.29 -17.17
CA ASP A 76 -2.38 -12.19 -16.95
C ASP A 76 -3.79 -12.64 -17.33
N LEU A 77 -4.78 -12.23 -16.54
CA LEU A 77 -6.18 -12.44 -16.90
C LEU A 77 -6.54 -11.50 -18.04
N PRO A 78 -7.32 -11.97 -19.03
CA PRO A 78 -7.82 -11.11 -20.10
C PRO A 78 -8.81 -10.06 -19.58
N SER A 79 -9.54 -10.37 -18.50
CA SER A 79 -10.47 -9.49 -17.80
C SER A 79 -10.70 -9.96 -16.37
N ASP A 80 -10.93 -9.03 -15.46
CA ASP A 80 -11.32 -9.30 -14.08
C ASP A 80 -12.73 -9.91 -13.96
N GLN A 81 -13.59 -9.76 -14.98
CA GLN A 81 -15.00 -10.16 -14.92
C GLN A 81 -15.20 -11.64 -14.54
N LEU A 82 -14.37 -12.53 -15.05
CA LEU A 82 -14.46 -13.96 -14.72
C LEU A 82 -14.16 -14.21 -13.24
N PHE A 83 -13.19 -13.49 -12.68
CA PHE A 83 -12.81 -13.61 -11.28
C PHE A 83 -13.85 -12.95 -10.37
N ILE A 84 -14.42 -11.80 -10.77
CA ILE A 84 -15.52 -11.16 -10.05
C ILE A 84 -16.74 -12.08 -9.98
N GLN A 85 -17.17 -12.67 -11.11
CA GLN A 85 -18.33 -13.56 -11.14
C GLN A 85 -18.14 -14.79 -10.25
N LYS A 86 -16.92 -15.34 -10.25
CA LYS A 86 -16.63 -16.60 -9.57
C LYS A 86 -16.32 -16.45 -8.08
N TYR A 87 -15.53 -15.45 -7.72
CA TYR A 87 -15.04 -15.25 -6.36
C TYR A 87 -15.80 -14.14 -5.61
N GLN A 88 -16.66 -13.39 -6.31
CA GLN A 88 -17.57 -12.39 -5.75
C GLN A 88 -16.85 -11.44 -4.78
N SER A 89 -17.38 -11.27 -3.56
CA SER A 89 -16.83 -10.43 -2.50
C SER A 89 -15.45 -10.85 -2.00
N SER A 90 -14.98 -12.05 -2.35
CA SER A 90 -13.66 -12.52 -1.97
C SER A 90 -12.57 -11.98 -2.89
N TYR A 91 -12.88 -11.55 -4.11
CA TYR A 91 -11.91 -10.96 -5.04
C TYR A 91 -11.87 -9.44 -4.89
N LEU A 92 -10.68 -8.91 -4.62
CA LEU A 92 -10.48 -7.49 -4.32
C LEU A 92 -9.90 -6.70 -5.51
N GLY A 93 -9.39 -7.39 -6.52
CA GLY A 93 -8.77 -6.79 -7.70
C GLY A 93 -7.41 -7.39 -8.04
N CYS A 94 -6.74 -6.80 -9.01
CA CYS A 94 -5.46 -7.31 -9.49
C CYS A 94 -4.40 -6.24 -9.76
N LEU A 95 -3.16 -6.72 -9.86
CA LEU A 95 -2.00 -6.02 -10.35
C LEU A 95 -1.49 -6.71 -11.64
N PRO A 96 -1.62 -6.08 -12.82
CA PRO A 96 -1.16 -6.64 -14.08
C PRO A 96 0.34 -6.96 -14.06
N LYS A 97 0.80 -8.02 -14.74
CA LYS A 97 2.25 -8.35 -14.83
C LYS A 97 3.06 -7.23 -15.49
N LYS A 98 2.42 -6.40 -16.32
CA LYS A 98 3.03 -5.22 -16.95
C LYS A 98 3.36 -4.10 -15.96
N ALA A 99 2.87 -4.16 -14.72
CA ALA A 99 3.22 -3.19 -13.69
C ALA A 99 4.73 -3.25 -13.38
N LYS A 100 5.48 -2.24 -13.84
CA LYS A 100 6.93 -2.21 -13.68
C LYS A 100 7.30 -2.06 -12.21
N ARG A 101 8.32 -2.79 -11.77
CA ARG A 101 8.90 -2.69 -10.41
C ARG A 101 9.23 -1.23 -10.03
N ILE A 102 9.72 -0.44 -10.98
CA ILE A 102 10.04 0.98 -10.77
C ILE A 102 8.78 1.77 -10.38
N SER A 103 7.68 1.58 -11.11
CA SER A 103 6.40 2.22 -10.80
C SER A 103 5.89 1.82 -9.42
N LEU A 104 5.92 0.52 -9.10
CA LEU A 104 5.55 0.01 -7.77
C LEU A 104 6.43 0.60 -6.67
N ARG A 105 7.74 0.71 -6.90
CA ARG A 105 8.68 1.30 -5.94
C ARG A 105 8.35 2.77 -5.67
N ASN A 106 8.05 3.55 -6.72
CA ASN A 106 7.71 4.97 -6.56
C ASN A 106 6.42 5.13 -5.74
N ILE A 107 5.41 4.31 -6.03
CA ILE A 107 4.14 4.32 -5.31
C ILE A 107 4.34 3.89 -3.85
N ALA A 108 5.14 2.85 -3.60
CA ALA A 108 5.49 2.40 -2.26
C ALA A 108 6.27 3.47 -1.48
N ALA A 109 7.19 4.20 -2.13
CA ALA A 109 7.91 5.30 -1.51
C ALA A 109 6.97 6.44 -1.09
N GLN A 110 5.99 6.79 -1.93
CA GLN A 110 4.96 7.77 -1.58
C GLN A 110 4.08 7.29 -0.41
N CYS A 111 3.67 6.02 -0.42
CA CYS A 111 2.93 5.40 0.68
C CYS A 111 3.72 5.49 2.01
N LYS A 112 5.02 5.22 1.98
CA LYS A 112 5.90 5.33 3.16
C LYS A 112 6.03 6.77 3.64
N LYS A 113 6.19 7.71 2.71
CA LYS A 113 6.25 9.14 3.01
C LYS A 113 4.97 9.61 3.72
N ILE A 114 3.79 9.24 3.22
CA ILE A 114 2.49 9.52 3.87
C ILE A 114 2.46 8.93 5.28
N LYS A 115 2.79 7.64 5.45
CA LYS A 115 2.81 7.00 6.78
C LYS A 115 3.77 7.66 7.75
N SER A 116 4.94 8.10 7.28
CA SER A 116 5.90 8.84 8.12
C SER A 116 5.34 10.21 8.52
N MET A 117 4.69 10.94 7.60
CA MET A 117 4.01 12.20 7.89
C MET A 117 2.85 12.03 8.89
N GLU A 118 2.06 10.98 8.77
CA GLU A 118 0.99 10.65 9.73
C GLU A 118 1.52 10.41 11.16
N LYS A 119 2.70 9.79 11.29
CA LYS A 119 3.37 9.65 12.59
C LYS A 119 3.76 11.01 13.16
N TYR A 120 4.28 11.91 12.35
CA TYR A 120 4.58 13.29 12.78
C TYR A 120 3.32 14.06 13.13
N CYS A 121 2.23 13.90 12.37
CA CYS A 121 0.93 14.49 12.69
C CYS A 121 0.48 14.12 14.11
N LYS A 122 0.54 12.83 14.46
CA LYS A 122 0.21 12.35 15.81
C LYS A 122 1.15 12.94 16.85
N HIS A 123 2.46 12.94 16.59
CA HIS A 123 3.44 13.47 17.54
C HIS A 123 3.29 14.98 17.78
N PHE A 124 3.00 15.76 16.73
CA PHE A 124 2.84 17.21 16.81
C PHE A 124 1.43 17.65 17.23
N SER A 125 0.42 16.79 17.10
CA SER A 125 -0.95 17.09 17.58
C SER A 125 -1.02 17.37 19.08
N LEU A 126 -0.01 16.95 19.84
CA LEU A 126 0.09 17.19 21.28
C LEU A 126 0.67 18.57 21.64
N SER A 127 1.23 19.31 20.67
CA SER A 127 1.91 20.57 20.90
C SER A 127 1.43 21.65 19.93
N LEU A 128 1.04 22.82 20.46
CA LEU A 128 0.59 23.95 19.64
C LEU A 128 1.70 24.47 18.71
N PHE A 129 2.97 24.43 19.16
CA PHE A 129 4.15 24.76 18.37
C PHE A 129 5.29 23.77 18.68
N VAL A 130 5.99 23.33 17.64
CA VAL A 130 7.04 22.31 17.74
C VAL A 130 8.41 22.92 17.44
N ASN A 131 9.42 22.55 18.22
CA ASN A 131 10.82 22.92 17.99
C ASN A 131 11.58 21.79 17.25
N LYS A 132 12.23 22.15 16.14
CA LYS A 132 13.00 21.23 15.27
C LYS A 132 14.03 20.40 16.03
N SER A 133 14.65 20.94 17.09
CA SER A 133 15.71 20.26 17.86
C SER A 133 15.23 19.00 18.60
N THR A 134 13.92 18.79 18.72
CA THR A 134 13.33 17.67 19.48
C THR A 134 12.87 16.50 18.60
N VAL A 135 12.94 16.63 17.27
CA VAL A 135 12.30 15.68 16.34
C VAL A 135 13.34 14.83 15.62
N LYS A 136 13.29 13.50 15.80
CA LYS A 136 14.01 12.56 14.94
C LYS A 136 13.26 12.41 13.62
N VAL A 137 13.86 12.87 12.51
CA VAL A 137 13.21 12.92 11.21
C VAL A 137 13.59 11.74 10.31
N ASP A 138 12.60 11.06 9.73
CA ASP A 138 12.78 10.06 8.69
C ASP A 138 13.37 10.75 7.44
N PRO A 139 14.48 10.25 6.87
CA PRO A 139 15.09 10.85 5.68
C PRO A 139 14.12 11.09 4.52
N LEU A 140 13.08 10.25 4.36
CA LEU A 140 12.08 10.39 3.30
C LEU A 140 11.10 11.55 3.51
N ALA A 141 10.91 11.98 4.77
CA ALA A 141 10.04 13.09 5.14
C ALA A 141 10.83 14.35 5.54
N ALA A 142 12.16 14.27 5.64
CA ALA A 142 13.02 15.35 6.14
C ALA A 142 12.78 16.70 5.44
N GLN A 143 12.77 16.69 4.10
CA GLN A 143 12.55 17.91 3.33
C GLN A 143 11.15 18.51 3.56
N GLU A 144 10.12 17.67 3.68
CA GLU A 144 8.74 18.12 3.94
C GLU A 144 8.61 18.72 5.34
N ILE A 145 9.18 18.05 6.34
CA ILE A 145 9.17 18.50 7.73
C ILE A 145 9.93 19.83 7.88
N ASP A 146 11.06 19.99 7.20
CA ASP A 146 11.80 21.26 7.18
C ASP A 146 11.02 22.39 6.51
N GLY A 147 10.30 22.07 5.43
CA GLY A 147 9.35 22.98 4.79
C GLY A 147 8.21 23.41 5.73
N ILE A 148 7.66 22.46 6.50
CA ILE A 148 6.60 22.71 7.48
C ILE A 148 7.06 23.63 8.60
N PHE A 149 8.26 23.42 9.17
CA PHE A 149 8.79 24.33 10.18
C PHE A 149 8.99 25.75 9.63
N SER A 150 9.48 25.86 8.40
CA SER A 150 9.64 27.14 7.73
C SER A 150 8.29 27.84 7.49
N LEU A 151 7.24 27.09 7.17
CA LEU A 151 5.88 27.60 6.96
C LEU A 151 5.22 28.00 8.28
N GLN A 152 5.38 27.22 9.35
CA GLN A 152 4.87 27.56 10.68
C GLN A 152 5.41 28.93 11.13
N ALA A 153 6.72 29.17 10.95
CA ALA A 153 7.35 30.44 11.28
C ALA A 153 6.81 31.63 10.46
N LYS A 154 6.22 31.39 9.28
CA LYS A 154 5.69 32.41 8.38
C LYS A 154 4.18 32.65 8.50
N THR A 155 3.42 31.63 8.90
CA THR A 155 1.95 31.62 8.74
C THR A 155 1.17 31.59 10.06
N ASN A 156 1.85 31.54 11.21
CA ASN A 156 1.25 31.31 12.55
C ASN A 156 0.35 30.06 12.63
N LYS A 157 0.30 29.23 11.58
CA LYS A 157 -0.42 27.97 11.56
C LYS A 157 0.40 26.92 12.33
N PRO A 158 -0.20 26.18 13.28
CA PRO A 158 0.47 25.07 13.95
C PRO A 158 0.98 24.01 12.97
N ALA A 159 2.15 23.40 13.26
CA ALA A 159 2.76 22.37 12.42
C ALA A 159 1.83 21.19 12.12
N TYR A 160 0.98 20.76 13.06
CA TYR A 160 0.07 19.64 12.83
C TYR A 160 -0.94 19.94 11.68
N ARG A 161 -1.45 21.18 11.60
CA ARG A 161 -2.36 21.59 10.50
C ARG A 161 -1.66 21.59 9.16
N LEU A 162 -0.43 22.10 9.11
CA LEU A 162 0.39 22.09 7.90
C LEU A 162 0.72 20.66 7.45
N ILE A 163 0.92 19.75 8.40
CA ILE A 163 1.09 18.31 8.12
C ILE A 163 -0.19 17.69 7.60
N GLU A 164 -1.35 17.97 8.19
CA GLU A 164 -2.65 17.48 7.69
C GLU A 164 -2.89 17.92 6.24
N GLU A 165 -2.69 19.21 5.95
CA GLU A 165 -2.78 19.77 4.60
C GLU A 165 -1.82 19.04 3.63
N ARG A 166 -0.57 18.80 4.05
CA ARG A 166 0.41 18.11 3.20
C ARG A 166 0.11 16.62 3.02
N ILE A 167 -0.38 15.94 4.05
CA ILE A 167 -0.85 14.54 3.96
C ILE A 167 -1.99 14.45 2.96
N HIS A 168 -2.94 15.39 3.00
CA HIS A 168 -4.04 15.44 2.05
C HIS A 168 -3.54 15.57 0.61
N GLN A 169 -2.65 16.54 0.34
CA GLN A 169 -2.02 16.69 -0.98
C GLN A 169 -1.26 15.44 -1.42
N LEU A 170 -0.47 14.82 -0.55
CA LEU A 170 0.27 13.59 -0.89
C LEU A 170 -0.68 12.43 -1.21
N ARG A 171 -1.84 12.35 -0.55
CA ARG A 171 -2.88 11.35 -0.86
C ARG A 171 -3.52 11.62 -2.21
N GLU A 172 -3.78 12.88 -2.55
CA GLU A 172 -4.26 13.27 -3.88
C GLU A 172 -3.22 12.97 -4.96
N GLU A 173 -1.96 13.34 -4.76
CA GLU A 173 -0.84 12.98 -5.64
C GLU A 173 -0.75 11.46 -5.84
N LEU A 174 -0.90 10.69 -4.76
CA LEU A 174 -0.89 9.24 -4.79
C LEU A 174 -2.11 8.66 -5.53
N PHE A 175 -3.28 9.28 -5.41
CA PHE A 175 -4.49 8.89 -6.14
C PHE A 175 -4.37 9.18 -7.64
N MET A 176 -3.85 10.36 -7.98
CA MET A 176 -3.61 10.80 -9.36
C MET A 176 -2.47 10.04 -10.04
N ALA A 177 -1.46 9.60 -9.27
CA ALA A 177 -0.47 8.65 -9.73
C ALA A 177 -1.16 7.31 -10.00
N GLN A 178 -1.48 7.08 -11.29
CA GLN A 178 -2.14 5.89 -11.86
C GLN A 178 -2.21 4.72 -10.88
N ASN A 179 -3.43 4.41 -10.40
CA ASN A 179 -3.64 3.26 -9.54
C ASN A 179 -3.12 2.01 -10.27
N PRO A 180 -2.05 1.36 -9.77
CA PRO A 180 -1.52 0.18 -10.44
C PRO A 180 -2.46 -1.01 -10.25
N PHE A 181 -3.44 -0.89 -9.33
CA PHE A 181 -4.47 -1.88 -9.08
C PHE A 181 -5.73 -1.56 -9.84
N ILE A 182 -6.27 -2.57 -10.52
CA ILE A 182 -7.64 -2.55 -11.02
C ILE A 182 -8.51 -3.00 -9.84
N ARG A 183 -9.24 -2.05 -9.23
CA ARG A 183 -10.21 -2.34 -8.16
C ARG A 183 -11.61 -2.40 -8.77
N ASN A 184 -12.37 -3.41 -8.40
CA ASN A 184 -13.80 -3.47 -8.70
C ASN A 184 -14.53 -3.20 -7.38
N PHE A 185 -15.36 -2.16 -7.37
CA PHE A 185 -16.34 -1.88 -6.31
C PHE A 185 -17.69 -2.42 -6.76
#